data_AF-A0A7K7DNM8-F1
#
_entry.id   AF-A0A7K7DNM8-F1
#
_cell.length_a   1.000
_cell.length_b   1.000
_cell.length_c   1.000
_cell.angle_alpha   90.00
_cell.angle_beta   90.00
_cell.angle_gamma   90.00
#
_symmetry.space_group_name_H-M   'P 1'
#
loop_
_entity.id
_entity.type
_entity.pdbx_description
1 polymer ?
#
loop_
_entity_poly.entity_id
_entity_poly.type
_entity_poly.pdbx_seq_one_letter_code
_entity_poly.pdbx_strand_id
1 'polypeptide(L)'
;MAESDWDTVTVLRKKGPSAAQAKSKQAILAAQRRGEDVETSKKWAAGQNKQHFITKNTAKLDRETEELHHDRVSLEVGKVIQQGRQSKGLTQKDLAT
;
A
#
# COMPACT_ATOMS: atom_id res chain seq x y z
N MET A 1 -10.04 -48.37 30.84
CA MET A 1 -8.77 -47.63 30.71
C MET A 1 -8.44 -47.54 29.23
N ALA A 2 -7.95 -46.37 28.80
CA ALA A 2 -7.58 -45.98 27.44
C ALA A 2 -8.76 -45.65 26.50
N GLU A 3 -8.87 -44.38 26.12
CA GLU A 3 -8.96 -43.96 24.72
C GLU A 3 -8.88 -42.43 24.60
N SER A 4 -8.23 -41.97 23.54
CA SER A 4 -8.04 -40.57 23.09
C SER A 4 -6.71 -39.92 23.47
N ASP A 5 -5.62 -40.44 22.91
CA ASP A 5 -4.36 -39.69 22.73
C ASP A 5 -3.87 -39.77 21.27
N TRP A 6 -4.80 -39.93 20.33
CA TRP A 6 -4.53 -40.08 18.89
C TRP A 6 -4.65 -38.77 18.10
N ASP A 7 -5.09 -37.68 18.73
CA ASP A 7 -5.17 -36.34 18.12
C ASP A 7 -4.05 -35.39 18.53
N THR A 8 -3.07 -35.86 19.32
CA THR A 8 -1.91 -35.04 19.73
C THR A 8 -0.89 -34.99 18.60
N VAL A 9 -1.20 -34.26 17.52
CA VAL A 9 -0.26 -33.93 16.45
C VAL A 9 0.89 -33.15 17.08
N THR A 10 2.03 -33.82 17.26
CA THR A 10 3.25 -33.20 17.77
C THR A 10 3.80 -32.28 16.67
N VAL A 11 3.45 -30.99 16.74
CA VAL A 11 3.97 -29.98 15.82
C VAL A 11 5.44 -29.72 16.17
N LEU A 12 6.35 -30.41 15.47
CA LEU A 12 7.80 -30.34 15.71
C LEU A 12 8.38 -28.93 15.50
N ARG A 13 7.77 -28.09 14.66
CA ARG A 13 8.13 -26.67 14.50
C ARG A 13 6.94 -25.84 14.02
N LYS A 14 6.49 -24.90 14.85
CA LYS A 14 5.55 -23.84 14.44
C LYS A 14 6.34 -22.73 13.76
N LYS A 15 6.15 -22.54 12.45
CA LYS A 15 6.79 -21.44 11.70
C LYS A 15 6.31 -20.11 12.29
N GLY A 16 7.26 -19.22 12.57
CA GLY A 16 6.97 -17.87 13.05
C GLY A 16 6.08 -17.10 12.06
N PRO A 17 5.36 -16.07 12.54
CA PRO A 17 4.51 -15.27 11.67
C PRO A 17 5.34 -14.60 10.57
N SER A 18 4.77 -14.50 9.37
CA SER A 18 5.36 -13.72 8.28
C SER A 18 5.39 -12.23 8.63
N ALA A 19 6.22 -11.44 7.94
CA ALA A 19 6.33 -10.00 8.19
C ALA A 19 4.98 -9.25 8.05
N ALA A 20 4.11 -9.67 7.14
CA ALA A 20 2.77 -9.10 7.00
C ALA A 20 1.86 -9.46 8.19
N GLN A 21 1.96 -10.69 8.68
CA GLN A 21 1.20 -11.15 9.84
C GLN A 21 1.67 -10.46 11.13
N ALA A 22 2.97 -10.28 11.31
CA ALA A 22 3.56 -9.59 12.46
C ALA A 22 3.18 -8.10 12.51
N LYS A 23 3.00 -7.45 11.35
CA LYS A 23 2.57 -6.04 11.26
C LYS A 23 1.06 -5.83 11.36
N SER A 24 0.27 -6.90 11.48
CA SER A 24 -1.19 -6.79 11.61
C SER A 24 -1.57 -6.09 12.93
N LYS A 25 -2.68 -5.34 12.90
CA LYS A 25 -3.17 -4.63 14.10
C LYS A 25 -3.42 -5.58 15.28
N GLN A 26 -3.93 -6.77 15.00
CA GLN A 26 -4.18 -7.81 16.01
C GLN A 26 -2.86 -8.32 16.62
N ALA A 27 -1.84 -8.59 15.80
CA ALA A 27 -0.53 -9.03 16.30
C ALA A 27 0.13 -7.96 17.17
N ILE A 28 0.09 -6.69 16.76
CA ILE A 28 0.63 -5.57 17.53
C ILE A 28 -0.08 -5.43 18.88
N LEU A 29 -1.42 -5.45 18.91
CA LEU A 29 -2.19 -5.36 20.16
C LEU A 29 -1.90 -6.54 21.09
N ALA A 30 -1.72 -7.74 20.53
CA ALA A 30 -1.41 -8.93 21.32
C ALA A 30 0.00 -8.86 21.91
N ALA A 31 0.99 -8.39 21.14
CA ALA A 31 2.35 -8.14 21.62
C ALA A 31 2.37 -7.10 22.75
N GLN A 32 1.65 -5.98 22.59
CA GLN A 32 1.51 -4.94 23.63
C GLN A 32 0.94 -5.49 24.94
N ARG A 33 -0.06 -6.37 24.88
CA ARG A 33 -0.66 -6.98 26.09
C ARG A 33 0.26 -7.99 26.77
N ARG A 34 1.09 -8.69 26.00
CA ARG A 34 2.06 -9.67 26.53
C ARG A 34 3.34 -9.02 27.03
N GLY A 35 3.52 -7.71 26.85
CA GLY A 35 4.75 -7.01 27.20
C GLY A 35 5.91 -7.37 26.27
N GLU A 36 5.62 -7.83 25.05
CA GLU A 36 6.62 -8.09 24.02
C GLU A 36 7.07 -6.78 23.36
N ASP A 37 8.30 -6.77 22.83
CA ASP A 37 8.86 -5.60 22.16
C ASP A 37 8.07 -5.24 20.90
N VAL A 38 7.72 -3.95 20.78
CA VAL A 38 7.06 -3.37 19.60
C VAL A 38 7.95 -2.29 19.02
N GLU A 39 8.55 -2.59 17.87
CA GLU A 39 9.34 -1.63 17.13
C GLU A 39 8.44 -0.60 16.45
N THR A 40 8.77 0.68 16.58
CA THR A 40 8.11 1.77 15.86
C THR A 40 9.13 2.56 15.05
N SER A 41 8.77 2.89 13.82
CA SER A 41 9.59 3.67 12.91
C SER A 41 8.80 4.83 12.34
N LYS A 42 9.39 6.03 12.30
CA LYS A 42 8.79 7.18 11.62
C LYS A 42 8.74 6.89 10.11
N LYS A 43 7.58 7.09 9.48
CA LYS A 43 7.46 6.95 8.02
C LYS A 43 8.27 8.03 7.31
N TRP A 44 8.88 7.68 6.19
CA TRP A 44 9.51 8.64 5.29
C TRP A 44 8.45 9.64 4.79
N ALA A 45 8.76 10.94 4.85
CA ALA A 45 7.85 12.06 4.61
C ALA A 45 6.66 12.20 5.59
N ALA A 46 6.70 11.57 6.78
CA ALA A 46 5.68 11.80 7.81
C ALA A 46 5.70 13.24 8.34
N GLY A 47 4.50 13.81 8.54
CA GLY A 47 4.33 15.16 9.11
C GLY A 47 4.52 16.29 8.09
N GLN A 48 4.47 15.99 6.80
CA GLN A 48 4.54 16.98 5.71
C GLN A 48 3.24 16.99 4.90
N ASN A 49 2.94 18.13 4.25
CA ASN A 49 1.76 18.36 3.43
C ASN A 49 2.12 18.53 1.94
N LYS A 50 3.08 17.74 1.45
CA LYS A 50 3.49 17.79 0.04
C LYS A 50 2.28 17.55 -0.86
N GLN A 51 1.90 18.53 -1.67
CA GLN A 51 0.70 18.46 -2.51
C GLN A 51 0.92 17.65 -3.80
N HIS A 52 2.14 17.70 -4.33
CA HIS A 52 2.50 16.98 -5.55
C HIS A 52 3.46 15.83 -5.25
N PHE A 53 3.00 14.61 -5.49
CA PHE A 53 3.79 13.39 -5.35
C PHE A 53 4.31 12.92 -6.70
N ILE A 54 5.45 12.23 -6.67
CA ILE A 54 6.02 11.61 -7.85
C ILE A 54 5.24 10.31 -8.10
N THR A 55 4.76 10.13 -9.32
CA THR A 55 3.88 9.00 -9.69
C THR A 55 4.66 7.73 -10.03
N LYS A 56 5.91 7.88 -10.50
CA LYS A 56 6.82 6.76 -10.81
C LYS A 56 7.91 6.63 -9.74
N ASN A 57 8.43 5.42 -9.55
CA ASN A 57 9.56 5.18 -8.66
C ASN A 57 10.84 5.76 -9.28
N THR A 58 11.39 6.82 -8.68
CA THR A 58 12.57 7.52 -9.18
C THR A 58 13.82 6.65 -9.19
N ALA A 59 13.93 5.68 -8.28
CA ALA A 59 15.07 4.76 -8.23
C ALA A 59 15.02 3.71 -9.35
N LYS A 60 13.82 3.41 -9.89
CA LYS A 60 13.68 2.60 -11.10
C LYS A 60 14.05 3.43 -12.32
N LEU A 61 13.52 4.65 -12.44
CA LEU A 61 13.82 5.56 -13.55
C LEU A 61 15.33 5.85 -13.69
N ASP A 62 16.03 6.04 -12.57
CA ASP A 62 17.47 6.27 -12.56
C ASP A 62 18.30 5.07 -13.07
N ARG A 63 17.78 3.85 -12.87
CA ARG A 63 18.39 2.60 -13.37
C ARG A 63 17.97 2.23 -14.78
N GLU A 64 16.93 2.88 -15.31
CA GLU A 64 16.32 2.54 -16.58
C GLU A 64 17.11 3.23 -17.70
N THR A 65 17.93 2.47 -18.41
CA THR A 65 18.82 2.97 -19.48
C THR A 65 18.34 2.61 -20.89
N GLU A 66 17.29 1.80 -21.02
CA GLU A 66 16.93 1.14 -22.28
C GLU A 66 15.54 1.53 -22.84
N GLU A 67 14.53 1.73 -21.99
CA GLU A 67 13.16 2.03 -22.45
C GLU A 67 12.77 3.49 -22.16
N LEU A 68 12.66 4.30 -23.22
CA LEU A 68 12.26 5.71 -23.14
C LEU A 68 10.81 5.93 -23.62
N HIS A 69 9.89 5.03 -23.29
CA HIS A 69 8.47 5.20 -23.61
C HIS A 69 7.65 5.57 -22.36
N HIS A 70 6.71 6.49 -22.55
CA HIS A 70 5.75 6.89 -21.51
C HIS A 70 4.34 6.79 -22.07
N ASP A 71 3.53 5.93 -21.46
CA ASP A 71 2.11 5.83 -21.81
C ASP A 71 1.42 7.16 -21.56
N ARG A 72 0.70 7.62 -22.58
CA ARG A 72 -0.12 8.82 -22.51
C ARG A 72 -1.54 8.47 -22.12
N VAL A 73 -2.26 9.48 -21.65
CA VAL A 73 -3.71 9.35 -21.40
C VAL A 73 -4.42 8.93 -22.68
N SER A 74 -5.35 7.99 -22.57
CA SER A 74 -6.14 7.53 -23.72
C SER A 74 -7.14 8.61 -24.16
N LEU A 75 -7.56 8.54 -25.43
CA LEU A 75 -8.56 9.47 -25.98
C LEU A 75 -9.90 9.40 -25.23
N GLU A 76 -10.28 8.20 -24.79
CA GLU A 76 -11.52 7.97 -24.04
C GLU A 76 -11.56 8.77 -22.74
N VAL A 77 -10.46 8.74 -21.96
CA VAL A 77 -10.34 9.52 -20.72
C VAL A 77 -10.51 11.01 -21.00
N GLY A 78 -9.90 11.53 -22.08
CA GLY A 78 -10.06 12.92 -22.49
C GLY A 78 -11.53 13.29 -22.81
N LYS A 79 -12.25 12.42 -23.50
CA LYS A 79 -13.67 12.62 -23.84
C LYS A 79 -14.56 12.63 -22.59
N VAL A 80 -14.33 11.72 -21.65
CA VAL A 80 -15.10 11.64 -20.40
C VAL A 80 -14.92 12.93 -19.58
N ILE A 81 -13.68 13.42 -19.45
CA ILE A 81 -13.39 14.67 -18.73
C ILE A 81 -14.08 15.86 -19.42
N GLN A 82 -14.06 15.92 -20.75
CA GLN A 82 -14.70 16.98 -21.51
C GLN A 82 -16.21 17.01 -21.30
N GLN A 83 -16.87 15.86 -21.46
CA GLN A 83 -18.32 15.74 -21.26
C GLN A 83 -18.73 16.11 -19.84
N GLY A 84 -17.99 15.62 -18.84
CA GLY A 84 -18.22 15.95 -17.43
C GLY A 84 -18.04 17.43 -17.10
N ARG A 85 -17.10 18.12 -17.74
CA ARG A 85 -16.96 19.58 -17.60
C ARG A 85 -18.13 20.34 -18.22
N GLN A 86 -18.52 19.96 -19.44
CA GLN A 86 -19.59 20.62 -20.18
C GLN A 86 -20.94 20.46 -19.50
N SER A 87 -21.26 19.27 -18.97
CA SER A 87 -22.51 19.04 -18.22
C SER A 87 -22.60 19.87 -16.94
N LYS A 88 -21.46 20.26 -16.37
CA LYS A 88 -21.36 21.15 -15.21
C LYS A 88 -21.17 22.62 -15.58
N GLY A 89 -21.19 22.98 -16.86
CA GLY A 89 -20.99 24.35 -17.32
C GLY A 89 -19.59 24.93 -17.05
N LEU A 90 -18.57 24.09 -16.81
CA LEU A 90 -17.24 24.52 -16.41
C LEU A 90 -16.31 24.74 -17.61
N THR A 91 -15.59 25.86 -17.64
CA THR A 91 -14.47 26.05 -18.59
C THR A 91 -13.23 25.27 -18.13
N GLN A 92 -12.18 25.22 -18.95
CA GLN A 92 -10.93 24.56 -18.53
C GLN A 92 -10.25 25.33 -17.40
N LYS A 93 -10.35 26.66 -17.44
CA LYS A 93 -9.82 27.56 -16.41
C LYS A 93 -10.50 27.30 -15.06
N ASP A 94 -11.83 27.16 -15.08
CA ASP A 94 -12.61 26.93 -13.86
C ASP A 94 -12.40 25.53 -13.27
N LEU A 95 -12.02 24.54 -14.09
CA LEU A 95 -11.65 23.22 -13.57
C LEU A 95 -10.23 23.22 -12.97
N ALA A 96 -9.32 23.99 -13.57
CA ALA A 96 -7.91 24.00 -13.19
C ALA A 96 -7.61 24.89 -11.97
N THR A 97 -8.49 25.84 -11.66
CA THR A 97 -8.35 26.83 -10.58
C THR A 97 -9.26 26.49 -9.42
#